data_AF-A0A3L6ZQP9-F1
#
_entry.id   AF-A0A3L6ZQP9-F1
#
_cell.length_a   1.000
_cell.length_b   1.000
_cell.length_c   1.000
_cell.angle_alpha   90.00
_cell.angle_beta   90.00
_cell.angle_gamma   90.00
#
_symmetry.space_group_name_H-M   'P 1'
#
loop_
_entity.id
_entity.type
_entity.pdbx_description
1 polymer ?
#
loop_
_entity_poly.entity_id
_entity_poly.type
_entity_poly.pdbx_seq_one_letter_code
_entity_poly.pdbx_strand_id
1 'polypeptide(L)'
;MQPSSVEPRTTCGSPAGACSSRRGNRLSVKQRNVEGVALPAVGSGERSHAREVFAVSVECKHGFEPGFCDTCFPKPAFVPEPKEPVKRVGRTRAPARTPGTPKAAPVSTTKLPTFNAGELRLYHVTHISNLPAILESGKLFAASGPDAATPVVDISSVENREARKTVFVAGQQDSPVSAFVPFFLSPDAALWRSIRSGNPDSRLAADVAEHSINDFVVLVTTIDAVSLEGVGALANVVVADGDAAGSLTPFAANSASAVRMLRKLRSDEEAEALLEAEVLVADAVPVDNIALIGVANVKVREAVKRMLAPTPFATKVAAYTPWFEAVE
;
A
#
# COMPACT_ATOMS: atom_id res chain seq x y z
N MET A 1 12.48 -26.38 67.28
CA MET A 1 11.12 -26.77 67.70
C MET A 1 10.28 -26.90 66.44
N GLN A 2 9.69 -28.08 66.26
CA GLN A 2 8.97 -28.55 65.09
C GLN A 2 7.47 -28.10 65.15
N PRO A 3 6.60 -28.40 64.15
CA PRO A 3 6.03 -27.38 63.25
C PRO A 3 4.48 -27.38 63.26
N SER A 4 3.86 -26.56 62.41
CA SER A 4 2.43 -26.69 62.10
C SER A 4 2.21 -26.80 60.59
N SER A 5 1.66 -27.95 60.20
CA SER A 5 1.27 -28.39 58.87
C SER A 5 -0.12 -27.88 58.51
N VAL A 6 -0.34 -27.50 57.24
CA VAL A 6 -1.67 -27.56 56.62
C VAL A 6 -1.51 -28.02 55.17
N GLU A 7 -1.97 -29.24 54.89
CA GLU A 7 -2.20 -29.79 53.55
C GLU A 7 -3.49 -29.22 52.94
N PRO A 8 -3.63 -29.27 51.60
CA PRO A 8 -4.93 -29.58 51.01
C PRO A 8 -4.91 -30.90 50.22
N ARG A 9 -5.98 -31.66 50.45
CA ARG A 9 -6.28 -33.00 49.95
C ARG A 9 -6.48 -33.05 48.44
N THR A 10 -5.85 -34.03 47.82
CA THR A 10 -6.27 -34.70 46.58
C THR A 10 -7.67 -35.32 46.73
N THR A 11 -8.54 -35.10 45.73
CA THR A 11 -9.63 -36.03 45.43
C THR A 11 -9.66 -36.32 43.93
N CYS A 12 -9.33 -37.56 43.60
CA CYS A 12 -9.66 -38.21 42.34
C CYS A 12 -11.15 -38.58 42.34
N GLY A 13 -11.80 -38.48 41.19
CA GLY A 13 -13.19 -38.92 41.03
C GLY A 13 -13.67 -38.87 39.58
N SER A 14 -13.14 -39.75 38.73
CA SER A 14 -13.88 -40.21 37.55
C SER A 14 -15.01 -41.14 37.98
N PRO A 15 -16.08 -41.23 37.17
CA PRO A 15 -16.47 -42.55 36.70
C PRO A 15 -16.67 -42.61 35.19
N ALA A 16 -16.54 -43.84 34.72
CA ALA A 16 -16.54 -44.27 33.33
C ALA A 16 -17.93 -44.34 32.70
N GLY A 17 -17.93 -44.34 31.36
CA GLY A 17 -18.78 -45.24 30.57
C GLY A 17 -20.00 -44.60 29.89
N ALA A 18 -19.97 -44.52 28.55
CA ALA A 18 -20.74 -45.45 27.71
C ALA A 18 -20.57 -45.12 26.22
N CYS A 19 -20.00 -46.09 25.52
CA CYS A 19 -20.13 -46.33 24.10
C CYS A 19 -21.62 -46.57 23.75
N SER A 20 -22.16 -45.88 22.74
CA SER A 20 -23.29 -46.41 21.99
C SER A 20 -23.30 -45.89 20.56
N SER A 21 -23.71 -46.80 19.69
CA SER A 21 -23.49 -46.85 18.27
C SER A 21 -24.74 -46.47 17.47
N ARG A 22 -24.52 -46.18 16.17
CA ARG A 22 -25.42 -46.42 15.03
C ARG A 22 -26.72 -45.60 14.96
N ARG A 23 -26.77 -44.75 13.94
CA ARG A 23 -27.67 -44.78 12.75
C ARG A 23 -27.26 -43.55 11.91
N GLY A 24 -26.70 -43.65 10.72
CA GLY A 24 -27.25 -44.37 9.57
C GLY A 24 -28.30 -43.50 8.90
N ASN A 25 -27.90 -42.53 8.07
CA ASN A 25 -28.80 -42.01 7.05
C ASN A 25 -28.05 -41.75 5.74
N ARG A 26 -28.13 -42.75 4.88
CA ARG A 26 -27.60 -42.80 3.51
C ARG A 26 -28.81 -42.54 2.61
N LEU A 27 -28.99 -41.31 2.13
CA LEU A 27 -30.01 -41.00 1.13
C LEU A 27 -29.43 -41.12 -0.28
N SER A 28 -29.56 -42.34 -0.81
CA SER A 28 -30.18 -42.65 -2.10
C SER A 28 -29.84 -41.72 -3.28
N VAL A 29 -28.80 -42.12 -4.00
CA VAL A 29 -28.66 -42.01 -5.47
C VAL A 29 -29.95 -42.44 -6.15
N LYS A 30 -30.54 -41.58 -7.00
CA LYS A 30 -31.59 -41.96 -7.94
C LYS A 30 -31.07 -41.73 -9.37
N GLN A 31 -30.49 -42.78 -9.92
CA GLN A 31 -30.25 -42.94 -11.35
C GLN A 31 -31.60 -42.95 -12.08
N ARG A 32 -31.71 -42.21 -13.17
CA ARG A 32 -32.63 -42.53 -14.28
C ARG A 32 -31.84 -42.52 -15.58
N ASN A 33 -31.84 -43.68 -16.22
CA ASN A 33 -31.43 -43.94 -17.60
C ASN A 33 -32.52 -43.35 -18.55
N VAL A 34 -32.13 -42.62 -19.60
CA VAL A 34 -31.95 -43.02 -21.01
C VAL A 34 -33.23 -42.97 -21.85
N GLU A 35 -33.23 -42.02 -22.79
CA GLU A 35 -33.69 -42.06 -24.19
C GLU A 35 -33.14 -40.73 -24.76
N GLY A 36 -32.19 -40.68 -25.68
CA GLY A 36 -32.22 -41.19 -27.05
C GLY A 36 -32.65 -40.06 -27.99
N VAL A 37 -31.75 -39.59 -28.87
CA VAL A 37 -31.99 -39.19 -30.28
C VAL A 37 -30.85 -38.30 -30.84
N ALA A 38 -30.17 -38.89 -31.82
CA ALA A 38 -29.56 -38.33 -33.04
C ALA A 38 -28.49 -37.23 -33.00
N LEU A 39 -27.26 -37.65 -33.32
CA LEU A 39 -26.25 -36.88 -34.06
C LEU A 39 -26.69 -36.69 -35.53
N PRO A 40 -26.18 -35.65 -36.20
CA PRO A 40 -25.68 -35.89 -37.54
C PRO A 40 -24.29 -35.33 -37.81
N ALA A 41 -23.53 -36.18 -38.52
CA ALA A 41 -22.63 -35.92 -39.63
C ALA A 41 -21.50 -34.88 -39.49
N VAL A 42 -20.29 -35.45 -39.54
CA VAL A 42 -19.03 -34.85 -39.99
C VAL A 42 -19.20 -34.29 -41.40
N GLY A 43 -18.91 -33.00 -41.56
CA GLY A 43 -18.77 -32.31 -42.84
C GLY A 43 -17.42 -31.58 -42.90
N SER A 44 -16.64 -31.95 -43.90
CA SER A 44 -15.28 -31.52 -44.23
C SER A 44 -15.25 -30.23 -45.04
N GLY A 45 -14.25 -29.36 -44.79
CA GLY A 45 -13.93 -28.14 -45.56
C GLY A 45 -14.72 -26.92 -45.08
N GLU A 46 -14.16 -25.74 -44.80
CA GLU A 46 -13.02 -25.05 -45.40
C GLU A 46 -12.26 -24.22 -44.33
N ARG A 47 -10.93 -24.15 -44.49
CA ARG A 47 -10.04 -23.33 -43.67
C ARG A 47 -10.27 -21.86 -43.99
N SER A 48 -11.05 -21.19 -43.15
CA SER A 48 -11.09 -19.73 -43.11
C SER A 48 -10.06 -19.28 -42.09
N HIS A 49 -8.94 -18.73 -42.56
CA HIS A 49 -8.00 -17.96 -41.75
C HIS A 49 -8.69 -16.69 -41.24
N ALA A 50 -9.52 -16.82 -40.21
CA ALA A 50 -9.85 -15.70 -39.36
C ALA A 50 -8.61 -15.45 -38.49
N ARG A 51 -7.89 -14.37 -38.78
CA ARG A 51 -6.90 -13.76 -37.89
C ARG A 51 -7.53 -13.67 -36.51
N GLU A 52 -7.12 -14.57 -35.63
CA GLU A 52 -7.30 -14.46 -34.20
C GLU A 52 -6.58 -13.17 -33.81
N VAL A 53 -7.36 -12.11 -33.64
CA VAL A 53 -6.89 -10.86 -33.06
C VAL A 53 -6.51 -11.22 -31.64
N PHE A 54 -5.22 -11.51 -31.43
CA PHE A 54 -4.63 -11.54 -30.10
C PHE A 54 -5.10 -10.27 -29.41
N ALA A 55 -5.94 -10.42 -28.39
CA ALA A 55 -6.22 -9.35 -27.46
C ALA A 55 -4.87 -9.03 -26.80
N VAL A 56 -4.18 -8.03 -27.35
CA VAL A 56 -2.96 -7.47 -26.76
C VAL A 56 -3.39 -7.00 -25.39
N SER A 57 -2.89 -7.67 -24.35
CA SER A 57 -3.06 -7.24 -22.97
C SER A 57 -2.77 -5.74 -22.92
N VAL A 58 -3.74 -4.96 -22.43
CA VAL A 58 -3.69 -3.49 -22.37
C VAL A 58 -2.54 -3.00 -21.47
N GLU A 59 -1.89 -3.92 -20.73
CA GLU A 59 -0.75 -3.65 -19.88
C GLU A 59 0.59 -3.90 -20.57
N CYS A 60 1.58 -3.06 -20.29
CA CYS A 60 2.97 -3.27 -20.69
C CYS A 60 3.56 -4.52 -20.01
N LYS A 61 4.70 -5.03 -20.52
CA LYS A 61 5.46 -6.17 -19.94
C LYS A 61 5.80 -6.03 -18.44
N HIS A 62 5.79 -4.80 -17.93
CA HIS A 62 6.05 -4.46 -16.53
C HIS A 62 4.77 -4.47 -15.65
N GLY A 63 3.59 -4.70 -16.22
CA GLY A 63 2.30 -4.70 -15.51
C GLY A 63 1.69 -3.31 -15.31
N PHE A 64 2.17 -2.29 -16.03
CA PHE A 64 1.61 -0.95 -16.00
C PHE A 64 0.56 -0.76 -17.09
N GLU A 65 -0.44 0.07 -16.80
CA GLU A 65 -1.39 0.56 -17.80
C GLU A 65 -0.70 1.48 -18.82
N PRO A 66 -1.31 1.71 -20.00
CA PRO A 66 -0.78 2.61 -21.01
C PRO A 66 -0.49 4.00 -20.44
N GLY A 67 0.72 4.49 -20.65
CA GLY A 67 1.17 5.81 -20.18
C GLY A 67 1.80 5.86 -18.78
N PHE A 68 1.82 4.76 -18.02
CA PHE A 68 2.47 4.71 -16.69
C PHE A 68 3.90 4.17 -16.69
N CYS A 69 4.37 3.63 -17.82
CA CYS A 69 5.73 3.13 -17.95
C CYS A 69 6.43 3.92 -19.05
N ASP A 70 7.33 4.83 -18.69
CA ASP A 70 8.06 5.68 -19.64
C ASP A 70 8.95 4.87 -20.61
N THR A 71 9.35 3.64 -20.25
CA THR A 71 10.10 2.73 -21.14
C THR A 71 9.22 2.07 -22.21
N CYS A 72 8.00 1.67 -21.85
CA CYS A 72 7.04 1.04 -22.78
C CYS A 72 6.21 2.06 -23.56
N PHE A 73 5.98 3.24 -22.95
CA PHE A 73 5.17 4.33 -23.45
C PHE A 73 5.96 5.63 -23.33
N PRO A 74 7.03 5.81 -24.13
CA PRO A 74 7.84 7.01 -24.08
C PRO A 74 6.98 8.24 -24.38
N LYS A 75 7.10 9.29 -23.54
CA LYS A 75 6.41 10.56 -23.77
C LYS A 75 6.80 11.07 -25.16
N PRO A 76 5.84 11.46 -26.00
CA PRO A 76 6.15 12.00 -27.31
C PRO A 76 7.08 13.20 -27.12
N ALA A 77 8.22 13.19 -27.81
CA ALA A 77 9.15 14.29 -27.78
C ALA A 77 8.41 15.58 -28.13
N PHE A 78 8.60 16.62 -27.32
CA PHE A 78 8.01 17.93 -27.56
C PHE A 78 8.43 18.42 -28.96
N VAL A 79 7.48 18.41 -29.89
CA VAL A 79 7.63 19.09 -31.17
C VAL A 79 7.10 20.50 -30.94
N PRO A 80 7.95 21.54 -30.89
CA PRO A 80 7.46 22.90 -30.78
C PRO A 80 6.58 23.22 -31.99
N GLU A 81 5.30 23.50 -31.74
CA GLU A 81 4.42 24.02 -32.78
C GLU A 81 4.99 25.35 -33.31
N PRO A 82 5.02 25.56 -34.64
CA PRO A 82 5.46 26.82 -35.22
C PRO A 82 4.56 27.94 -34.73
N LYS A 83 5.12 28.88 -33.95
CA LYS A 83 4.41 30.10 -33.56
C LYS A 83 4.13 30.93 -34.80
N GLU A 84 2.87 31.00 -35.21
CA GLU A 84 2.45 31.94 -36.25
C GLU A 84 2.74 33.39 -35.81
N PRO A 85 3.25 34.25 -36.71
CA PRO A 85 3.62 35.61 -36.36
C PRO A 85 2.37 36.45 -36.07
N VAL A 86 2.29 36.96 -34.84
CA VAL A 86 1.23 37.88 -34.40
C VAL A 86 1.27 39.16 -35.24
N LYS A 87 0.19 39.43 -35.98
CA LYS A 87 -0.01 40.69 -36.71
C LYS A 87 0.00 41.87 -35.74
N ARG A 88 0.95 42.79 -35.90
CA ARG A 88 0.98 44.10 -35.21
C ARG A 88 -0.20 44.95 -35.70
N VAL A 89 -1.16 45.21 -34.82
CA VAL A 89 -2.20 46.21 -35.05
C VAL A 89 -1.63 47.60 -34.73
N GLY A 90 -1.85 48.54 -35.66
CA GLY A 90 -1.34 49.92 -35.61
C GLY A 90 -1.89 50.71 -34.43
N ARG A 91 -1.02 51.53 -33.84
CA ARG A 91 -1.29 52.35 -32.66
C ARG A 91 -1.90 53.70 -33.07
N THR A 92 -3.19 53.89 -32.88
CA THR A 92 -3.82 55.23 -32.94
C THR A 92 -3.47 56.03 -31.69
N ARG A 93 -2.94 57.24 -31.87
CA ARG A 93 -2.67 58.22 -30.81
C ARG A 93 -3.98 58.77 -30.23
N ALA A 94 -4.09 58.80 -28.91
CA ALA A 94 -5.07 59.58 -28.16
C ALA A 94 -4.35 60.42 -27.09
N PRO A 95 -4.90 61.60 -26.70
CA PRO A 95 -4.15 62.66 -26.03
C PRO A 95 -4.02 62.46 -24.51
N ALA A 96 -3.04 63.16 -23.94
CA ALA A 96 -2.63 63.11 -22.54
C ALA A 96 -3.75 63.50 -21.55
N ARG A 97 -3.94 62.69 -20.50
CA ARG A 97 -4.59 63.08 -19.24
C ARG A 97 -3.83 62.52 -18.03
N THR A 98 -3.52 63.45 -17.12
CA THR A 98 -3.25 63.44 -15.66
C THR A 98 -2.86 62.14 -14.91
N PRO A 99 -1.95 62.22 -13.93
CA PRO A 99 -1.48 61.07 -13.16
C PRO A 99 -2.51 60.65 -12.10
N GLY A 100 -3.07 59.44 -12.26
CA GLY A 100 -3.84 58.72 -11.26
C GLY A 100 -3.18 57.39 -10.95
N THR A 101 -3.14 57.04 -9.66
CA THR A 101 -2.59 55.81 -9.07
C THR A 101 -2.99 54.54 -9.83
N PRO A 102 -2.06 53.61 -10.10
CA PRO A 102 -2.39 52.40 -10.84
C PRO A 102 -3.31 51.51 -10.01
N LYS A 103 -4.54 51.30 -10.51
CA LYS A 103 -5.46 50.28 -10.00
C LYS A 103 -4.90 48.92 -10.42
N ALA A 104 -4.61 48.06 -9.45
CA ALA A 104 -4.13 46.70 -9.68
C ALA A 104 -5.09 45.97 -10.64
N ALA A 105 -4.52 45.34 -11.67
CA ALA A 105 -5.26 44.43 -12.53
C ALA A 105 -5.79 43.26 -11.69
N PRO A 106 -7.00 42.74 -11.97
CA PRO A 106 -7.52 41.59 -11.25
C PRO A 106 -6.60 40.40 -11.54
N VAL A 107 -5.97 39.89 -10.48
CA VAL A 107 -5.24 38.63 -10.51
C VAL A 107 -6.24 37.56 -10.92
N SER A 108 -6.02 36.96 -12.10
CA SER A 108 -6.71 35.76 -12.54
C SER A 108 -6.58 34.72 -11.42
N THR A 109 -7.68 34.42 -10.74
CA THR A 109 -7.76 33.33 -9.78
C THR A 109 -7.77 32.02 -10.56
N THR A 110 -6.61 31.66 -11.11
CA THR A 110 -6.37 30.30 -11.55
C THR A 110 -6.48 29.45 -10.29
N LYS A 111 -7.61 28.75 -10.15
CA LYS A 111 -7.93 27.94 -8.97
C LYS A 111 -6.76 26.98 -8.76
N LEU A 112 -5.98 27.21 -7.70
CA LEU A 112 -4.92 26.27 -7.30
C LEU A 112 -5.54 24.88 -7.23
N PRO A 113 -4.86 23.82 -7.70
CA PRO A 113 -5.36 22.47 -7.59
C PRO A 113 -5.76 22.21 -6.14
N THR A 114 -7.00 21.77 -5.94
CA THR A 114 -7.51 21.45 -4.61
C THR A 114 -6.73 20.26 -4.10
N PHE A 115 -5.99 20.44 -3.01
CA PHE A 115 -5.29 19.35 -2.33
C PHE A 115 -6.29 18.28 -1.89
N ASN A 116 -6.26 17.11 -2.55
CA ASN A 116 -7.03 15.94 -2.15
C ASN A 116 -6.13 15.01 -1.32
N ALA A 117 -6.33 15.00 0.00
CA ALA A 117 -5.58 14.14 0.90
C ALA A 117 -5.85 12.65 0.60
N GLY A 118 -7.06 12.31 0.16
CA GLY A 118 -7.51 10.94 -0.06
C GLY A 118 -6.73 10.19 -1.13
N GLU A 119 -6.36 10.90 -2.20
CA GLU A 119 -5.60 10.37 -3.34
C GLU A 119 -4.10 10.19 -3.05
N LEU A 120 -3.62 10.64 -1.88
CA LEU A 120 -2.21 10.49 -1.55
C LEU A 120 -1.84 9.02 -1.41
N ARG A 121 -0.79 8.63 -2.13
CA ARG A 121 -0.23 7.28 -2.07
C ARG A 121 0.56 7.09 -0.78
N LEU A 122 0.41 5.90 -0.23
CA LEU A 122 1.08 5.42 0.96
C LEU A 122 1.93 4.21 0.59
N TYR A 123 3.14 4.13 1.13
CA TYR A 123 4.14 3.12 0.76
C TYR A 123 4.60 2.35 1.99
N HIS A 124 4.46 1.03 1.98
CA HIS A 124 4.97 0.16 3.03
C HIS A 124 5.99 -0.81 2.44
N VAL A 125 7.22 -0.77 2.97
CA VAL A 125 8.30 -1.67 2.55
C VAL A 125 8.32 -2.89 3.46
N THR A 126 8.42 -4.08 2.86
CA THR A 126 8.63 -5.32 3.59
C THR A 126 9.46 -6.31 2.78
N HIS A 127 9.96 -7.36 3.42
CA HIS A 127 10.66 -8.45 2.74
C HIS A 127 9.66 -9.39 2.06
N ILE A 128 9.99 -9.92 0.88
CA ILE A 128 9.14 -10.78 0.07
C ILE A 128 8.71 -12.06 0.82
N SER A 129 9.56 -12.60 1.69
CA SER A 129 9.25 -13.75 2.54
C SER A 129 8.10 -13.52 3.53
N ASN A 130 7.71 -12.27 3.77
CA ASN A 130 6.56 -11.93 4.63
C ASN A 130 5.23 -12.01 3.87
N LEU A 131 5.25 -11.93 2.53
CA LEU A 131 4.03 -11.92 1.72
C LEU A 131 3.15 -13.16 1.91
N PRO A 132 3.66 -14.41 1.96
CA PRO A 132 2.80 -15.57 2.15
C PRO A 132 1.91 -15.47 3.39
N ALA A 133 2.45 -15.02 4.53
CA ALA A 133 1.68 -14.86 5.76
C ALA A 133 0.65 -13.71 5.67
N ILE A 134 1.02 -12.59 5.03
CA ILE A 134 0.10 -11.45 4.79
C ILE A 134 -1.06 -11.87 3.87
N LEU A 135 -0.77 -12.67 2.85
CA LEU A 135 -1.76 -13.17 1.91
C LEU A 135 -2.64 -14.27 2.51
N GLU A 136 -2.09 -15.11 3.39
CA GLU A 136 -2.86 -16.13 4.09
C GLU A 136 -3.85 -15.50 5.08
N SER A 137 -3.44 -14.47 5.81
CA SER A 137 -4.31 -13.74 6.73
C SER A 137 -5.28 -12.78 6.02
N GLY A 138 -4.95 -12.36 4.80
CA GLY A 138 -5.64 -11.32 4.06
C GLY A 138 -5.46 -9.91 4.62
N LYS A 139 -4.53 -9.72 5.56
CA LYS A 139 -4.30 -8.44 6.24
C LYS A 139 -2.82 -8.22 6.56
N LEU A 140 -2.37 -6.99 6.38
CA LEU A 140 -1.13 -6.48 6.96
C LEU A 140 -1.42 -6.00 8.39
N PHE A 141 -0.91 -6.71 9.39
CA PHE A 141 -1.16 -6.37 10.80
C PHE A 141 -0.13 -5.38 11.36
N ALA A 142 -0.57 -4.59 12.34
CA ALA A 142 0.30 -3.84 13.22
C ALA A 142 1.19 -4.77 14.04
N ALA A 143 2.30 -4.23 14.54
CA ALA A 143 3.30 -5.00 15.29
C ALA A 143 2.80 -5.45 16.68
N SER A 144 1.77 -4.79 17.21
CA SER A 144 1.08 -5.18 18.43
C SER A 144 -0.43 -5.18 18.22
N GLY A 145 -1.11 -6.13 18.86
CA GLY A 145 -2.55 -6.32 18.76
C GLY A 145 -2.89 -7.81 18.94
N PRO A 146 -4.18 -8.15 19.03
CA PRO A 146 -4.62 -9.53 19.24
C PRO A 146 -4.17 -10.49 18.12
N ASP A 147 -4.14 -9.97 16.89
CA ASP A 147 -3.82 -10.73 15.67
C ASP A 147 -2.40 -10.44 15.15
N ALA A 148 -1.55 -9.77 15.96
CA ALA A 148 -0.20 -9.42 15.55
C ALA A 148 0.63 -10.68 15.23
N ALA A 149 1.30 -10.65 14.07
CA ALA A 149 2.17 -11.73 13.62
C ALA A 149 3.61 -11.24 13.54
N THR A 150 4.55 -12.08 13.98
CA THR A 150 5.98 -11.83 13.78
C THR A 150 6.32 -12.04 12.31
N PRO A 151 6.97 -11.07 11.63
CA PRO A 151 7.41 -11.27 10.25
C PRO A 151 8.46 -12.38 10.18
N VAL A 152 8.51 -13.07 9.05
CA VAL A 152 9.55 -14.09 8.77
C VAL A 152 10.92 -13.45 8.69
N VAL A 153 10.99 -12.27 8.05
CA VAL A 153 12.18 -11.41 8.02
C VAL A 153 11.76 -10.05 8.55
N ASP A 154 12.28 -9.68 9.72
CA ASP A 154 12.03 -8.38 10.33
C ASP A 154 13.04 -7.36 9.82
N ILE A 155 12.56 -6.30 9.18
CA ILE A 155 13.42 -5.23 8.68
C ILE A 155 13.69 -4.16 9.76
N SER A 156 12.93 -4.17 10.87
CA SER A 156 13.08 -3.20 11.95
C SER A 156 14.03 -3.71 13.02
N SER A 157 14.88 -2.84 13.55
CA SER A 157 15.71 -3.17 14.72
C SER A 157 14.86 -3.49 15.93
N VAL A 158 15.40 -4.30 16.84
CA VAL A 158 14.75 -4.62 18.12
C VAL A 158 14.52 -3.34 18.91
N GLU A 159 15.48 -2.42 18.91
CA GLU A 159 15.41 -1.13 19.58
C GLU A 159 14.26 -0.27 19.04
N ASN A 160 14.08 -0.23 17.72
CA ASN A 160 12.97 0.50 17.10
C ASN A 160 11.60 -0.15 17.42
N ARG A 161 11.53 -1.49 17.44
CA ARG A 161 10.33 -2.21 17.86
C ARG A 161 9.94 -1.88 19.30
N GLU A 162 10.91 -1.83 20.22
CA GLU A 162 10.68 -1.47 21.61
C GLU A 162 10.33 0.02 21.78
N ALA A 163 11.00 0.92 21.06
CA ALA A 163 10.66 2.34 21.05
C ALA A 163 9.19 2.55 20.65
N ARG A 164 8.74 1.90 19.56
CA ARG A 164 7.35 2.00 19.09
C ARG A 164 6.30 1.44 20.04
N LYS A 165 6.67 0.52 20.95
CA LYS A 165 5.79 0.03 22.02
C LYS A 165 5.62 1.04 23.16
N THR A 166 6.57 1.96 23.32
CA THR A 166 6.62 2.90 24.45
C THR A 166 6.21 4.32 24.08
N VAL A 167 6.23 4.67 22.79
CA VAL A 167 5.70 5.95 22.28
C VAL A 167 4.21 5.81 22.02
N PHE A 168 3.42 6.72 22.60
CA PHE A 168 1.96 6.75 22.45
C PHE A 168 1.52 7.88 21.53
N VAL A 169 0.50 7.63 20.72
CA VAL A 169 -0.07 8.64 19.83
C VAL A 169 -0.83 9.69 20.65
N ALA A 170 -0.37 10.93 20.56
CA ALA A 170 -1.03 12.04 21.24
C ALA A 170 -2.48 12.22 20.73
N GLY A 171 -3.44 12.17 21.65
CA GLY A 171 -4.87 12.31 21.34
C GLY A 171 -5.62 11.00 21.11
N GLN A 172 -4.95 9.85 21.14
CA GLN A 172 -5.58 8.53 21.24
C GLN A 172 -5.12 7.85 22.52
N GLN A 173 -6.02 7.70 23.49
CA GLN A 173 -5.68 7.10 24.78
C GLN A 173 -5.15 5.67 24.58
N ASP A 174 -4.04 5.37 25.24
CA ASP A 174 -3.44 4.03 25.35
C ASP A 174 -3.09 3.32 24.02
N SER A 175 -2.95 4.07 22.93
CA SER A 175 -2.57 3.51 21.62
C SER A 175 -1.07 3.74 21.35
N PRO A 176 -0.20 2.74 21.59
CA PRO A 176 1.22 2.84 21.25
C PRO A 176 1.39 2.85 19.73
N VAL A 177 2.47 3.43 19.22
CA VAL A 177 2.79 3.43 17.79
C VAL A 177 2.86 2.02 17.22
N SER A 178 3.25 1.02 18.02
CA SER A 178 3.25 -0.39 17.62
C SER A 178 1.87 -0.95 17.27
N ALA A 179 0.78 -0.32 17.72
CA ALA A 179 -0.60 -0.71 17.39
C ALA A 179 -1.07 -0.21 16.02
N PHE A 180 -0.17 0.39 15.24
CA PHE A 180 -0.43 0.88 13.91
C PHE A 180 0.48 0.22 12.87
N VAL A 181 -0.02 0.11 11.65
CA VAL A 181 0.75 -0.23 10.45
C VAL A 181 1.39 1.04 9.91
N PRO A 182 2.74 1.12 9.83
CA PRO A 182 3.42 2.30 9.33
C PRO A 182 3.47 2.31 7.79
N PHE A 183 3.15 3.45 7.20
CA PHE A 183 3.35 3.75 5.79
C PHE A 183 4.11 5.07 5.64
N PHE A 184 4.87 5.21 4.56
CA PHE A 184 5.51 6.46 4.18
C PHE A 184 4.73 7.20 3.11
N LEU A 185 4.95 8.51 3.00
CA LEU A 185 4.33 9.37 1.98
C LEU A 185 5.11 9.42 0.67
N SER A 186 6.34 8.92 0.65
CA SER A 186 7.22 8.95 -0.52
C SER A 186 7.71 7.53 -0.85
N PRO A 187 7.78 7.15 -2.15
CA PRO A 187 8.49 5.95 -2.56
C PRO A 187 10.00 6.06 -2.32
N ASP A 188 10.50 7.26 -1.99
CA ASP A 188 11.89 7.55 -1.65
C ASP A 188 12.05 7.87 -0.16
N ALA A 189 11.17 7.36 0.70
CA ALA A 189 11.28 7.53 2.15
C ALA A 189 12.69 7.22 2.67
N ALA A 190 13.14 7.96 3.68
CA ALA A 190 14.51 7.88 4.19
C ALA A 190 14.89 6.44 4.60
N LEU A 191 13.99 5.72 5.29
CA LEU A 191 14.20 4.32 5.66
C LEU A 191 14.46 3.44 4.44
N TRP A 192 13.70 3.62 3.36
CA TRP A 192 13.86 2.85 2.14
C TRP A 192 15.12 3.24 1.36
N ARG A 193 15.50 4.52 1.37
CA ARG A 193 16.79 4.97 0.83
C ARG A 193 17.95 4.30 1.55
N SER A 194 17.92 4.23 2.89
CA SER A 194 18.95 3.57 3.69
C SER A 194 19.12 2.10 3.30
N ILE A 195 18.02 1.38 3.06
CA ILE A 195 18.07 -0.01 2.56
C ILE A 195 18.72 -0.08 1.18
N ARG A 196 18.32 0.78 0.24
CA ARG A 196 18.84 0.79 -1.14
C ARG A 196 20.31 1.17 -1.24
N SER A 197 20.77 2.10 -0.40
CA SER A 197 22.15 2.58 -0.40
C SER A 197 23.08 1.76 0.50
N GLY A 198 22.52 0.92 1.39
CA GLY A 198 23.27 0.25 2.45
C GLY A 198 23.78 1.19 3.54
N ASN A 199 23.24 2.41 3.61
CA ASN A 199 23.59 3.35 4.67
C ASN A 199 23.02 2.86 6.01
N PRO A 200 23.78 2.98 7.11
CA PRO A 200 23.29 2.60 8.43
C PRO A 200 22.12 3.50 8.86
N ASP A 201 21.05 2.88 9.34
CA ASP A 201 19.88 3.53 9.93
C ASP A 201 19.50 2.78 11.21
N SER A 202 19.39 3.49 12.34
CA SER A 202 19.12 2.87 13.64
C SER A 202 17.76 2.19 13.72
N ARG A 203 16.84 2.50 12.79
CA ARG A 203 15.52 1.89 12.70
C ARG A 203 15.56 0.49 12.10
N LEU A 204 16.63 0.15 11.37
CA LEU A 204 16.75 -1.09 10.60
C LEU A 204 17.49 -2.18 11.38
N ALA A 205 17.08 -3.43 11.20
CA ALA A 205 17.82 -4.57 11.74
C ALA A 205 19.22 -4.66 11.10
N ALA A 206 20.19 -5.18 11.86
CA ALA A 206 21.61 -5.17 11.45
C ALA A 206 21.89 -6.03 10.21
N ASP A 207 21.09 -7.08 9.98
CA ASP A 207 21.18 -8.01 8.86
C ASP A 207 20.43 -7.52 7.60
N VAL A 208 19.72 -6.39 7.66
CA VAL A 208 18.98 -5.85 6.50
C VAL A 208 19.89 -5.59 5.30
N ALA A 209 21.12 -5.14 5.55
CA ALA A 209 22.11 -4.87 4.51
C ALA A 209 22.65 -6.15 3.83
N GLU A 210 22.40 -7.33 4.41
CA GLU A 210 22.80 -8.62 3.82
C GLU A 210 21.80 -9.11 2.77
N HIS A 211 20.58 -8.55 2.73
CA HIS A 211 19.54 -8.92 1.78
C HIS A 211 19.73 -8.25 0.41
N SER A 212 19.33 -8.94 -0.65
CA SER A 212 19.31 -8.32 -1.98
C SER A 212 18.16 -7.32 -2.06
N ILE A 213 18.35 -6.23 -2.81
CA ILE A 213 17.25 -5.30 -3.06
C ILE A 213 16.03 -5.94 -3.75
N ASN A 214 16.27 -7.05 -4.45
CA ASN A 214 15.22 -7.86 -5.10
C ASN A 214 14.38 -8.66 -4.12
N ASP A 215 14.82 -8.77 -2.87
CA ASP A 215 14.11 -9.49 -1.80
C ASP A 215 13.09 -8.60 -1.08
N PHE A 216 12.98 -7.33 -1.47
CA PHE A 216 12.01 -6.39 -0.92
C PHE A 216 10.86 -6.15 -1.89
N VAL A 217 9.70 -5.81 -1.31
CA VAL A 217 8.50 -5.39 -2.02
C VAL A 217 7.95 -4.12 -1.39
N VAL A 218 7.31 -3.28 -2.21
CA VAL A 218 6.65 -2.05 -1.76
C VAL A 218 5.15 -2.22 -1.95
N LEU A 219 4.41 -2.27 -0.84
CA LEU A 219 2.95 -2.28 -0.84
C LEU A 219 2.45 -0.85 -0.94
N VAL A 220 1.60 -0.58 -1.93
CA VAL A 220 1.08 0.75 -2.22
C VAL A 220 -0.42 0.78 -2.00
N THR A 221 -0.87 1.74 -1.21
CA THR A 221 -2.29 2.03 -1.00
C THR A 221 -2.52 3.55 -1.10
N THR A 222 -3.73 4.00 -0.77
CA THR A 222 -4.09 5.42 -0.71
C THR A 222 -4.72 5.72 0.63
N ILE A 223 -4.70 7.00 1.01
CA ILE A 223 -5.35 7.45 2.23
C ILE A 223 -6.84 7.09 2.26
N ASP A 224 -7.57 7.25 1.16
CA ASP A 224 -8.98 6.89 1.09
C ASP A 224 -9.20 5.39 1.25
N ALA A 225 -8.36 4.56 0.63
CA ALA A 225 -8.49 3.10 0.71
C ALA A 225 -8.27 2.55 2.12
N VAL A 226 -7.48 3.22 2.97
CA VAL A 226 -7.24 2.78 4.36
C VAL A 226 -8.11 3.51 5.39
N SER A 227 -8.80 4.57 5.00
CA SER A 227 -9.65 5.34 5.89
C SER A 227 -11.01 4.67 6.09
N LEU A 228 -11.48 4.61 7.32
CA LEU A 228 -12.85 4.16 7.60
C LEU A 228 -13.86 5.22 7.14
N GLU A 229 -14.74 4.85 6.21
CA GLU A 229 -15.84 5.69 5.78
C GLU A 229 -16.85 5.95 6.93
N GLY A 230 -17.44 7.15 6.95
CA GLY A 230 -18.58 7.46 7.83
C GLY A 230 -18.24 7.93 9.25
N VAL A 231 -16.99 7.85 9.72
CA VAL A 231 -16.56 8.36 11.04
C VAL A 231 -15.56 9.52 10.89
N GLY A 232 -15.83 10.44 9.96
CA GLY A 232 -14.87 11.46 9.55
C GLY A 232 -13.71 10.86 8.75
N ALA A 233 -13.40 11.45 7.60
CA ALA A 233 -12.26 11.01 6.79
C ALA A 233 -11.00 10.96 7.69
N LEU A 234 -10.26 9.84 7.73
CA LEU A 234 -9.06 9.63 8.58
C LEU A 234 -9.31 9.25 10.05
N ALA A 235 -10.45 8.68 10.43
CA ALA A 235 -10.71 8.30 11.83
C ALA A 235 -9.68 7.32 12.45
N ASN A 236 -9.18 6.39 11.63
CA ASN A 236 -8.22 5.35 11.99
C ASN A 236 -6.80 5.65 11.47
N VAL A 237 -6.56 6.89 11.03
CA VAL A 237 -5.30 7.32 10.42
C VAL A 237 -4.69 8.43 11.24
N VAL A 238 -3.42 8.26 11.59
CA VAL A 238 -2.62 9.24 12.32
C VAL A 238 -1.44 9.62 11.43
N VAL A 239 -1.11 10.91 11.37
CA VAL A 239 0.06 11.40 10.61
C VAL A 239 1.14 11.84 11.59
N ALA A 240 2.37 11.37 11.39
CA ALA A 240 3.55 11.77 12.13
C ALA A 240 4.44 12.65 11.24
N ASP A 241 4.83 13.83 11.73
CA ASP A 241 5.77 14.75 11.04
C ASP A 241 7.22 14.32 11.33
N GLY A 242 7.59 13.10 10.88
CA GLY A 242 8.87 12.44 11.10
C GLY A 242 8.73 10.99 11.57
N ASP A 243 9.83 10.42 12.08
CA ASP A 243 9.87 9.07 12.67
C ASP A 243 8.93 8.98 13.87
N ALA A 244 7.92 8.13 13.78
CA ALA A 244 6.91 7.94 14.83
C ALA A 244 7.49 7.38 16.13
N ALA A 245 8.67 6.74 16.11
CA ALA A 245 9.37 6.32 17.33
C ALA A 245 10.12 7.47 18.03
N GLY A 246 10.22 8.65 17.39
CA GLY A 246 10.90 9.83 17.92
C GLY A 246 10.11 10.47 19.08
N SER A 247 10.81 10.79 20.17
CA SER A 247 10.19 11.37 21.38
C SER A 247 9.62 12.78 21.19
N LEU A 248 10.06 13.50 20.15
CA LEU A 248 9.64 14.86 19.83
C LEU A 248 8.77 14.93 18.56
N THR A 249 8.42 13.78 17.98
CA THR A 249 7.70 13.73 16.70
C THR A 249 6.26 14.21 16.88
N PRO A 250 5.84 15.27 16.17
CA PRO A 250 4.46 15.74 16.24
C PRO A 250 3.49 14.77 15.58
N PHE A 251 2.36 14.51 16.23
CA PHE A 251 1.27 13.70 15.68
C PHE A 251 0.03 14.53 15.36
N ALA A 252 -0.65 14.16 14.27
CA ALA A 252 -1.98 14.62 13.93
C ALA A 252 -2.96 13.43 13.91
N ALA A 253 -3.68 13.26 15.02
CA ALA A 253 -4.55 12.11 15.27
C ALA A 253 -6.05 12.35 15.00
N ASN A 254 -6.42 13.50 14.43
CA ASN A 254 -7.79 13.77 13.98
C ASN A 254 -7.81 14.25 12.54
N SER A 255 -8.94 14.04 11.85
CA SER A 255 -9.12 14.38 10.45
C SER A 255 -8.62 15.78 10.06
N ALA A 256 -9.01 16.80 10.82
CA ALA A 256 -8.70 18.19 10.48
C ALA A 256 -7.21 18.51 10.63
N SER A 257 -6.56 18.02 11.70
CA SER A 257 -5.12 18.20 11.87
C SER A 257 -4.32 17.36 10.88
N ALA A 258 -4.77 16.14 10.58
CA ALA A 258 -4.12 15.24 9.63
C ALA A 258 -4.12 15.84 8.22
N VAL A 259 -5.26 16.31 7.72
CA VAL A 259 -5.34 16.98 6.41
C VAL A 259 -4.46 18.23 6.33
N ARG A 260 -4.37 19.02 7.41
CA ARG A 260 -3.48 20.19 7.48
C ARG A 260 -2.01 19.79 7.44
N MET A 261 -1.63 18.75 8.19
CA MET A 261 -0.26 18.23 8.24
C MET A 261 0.15 17.64 6.89
N LEU A 262 -0.70 16.81 6.27
CA LEU A 262 -0.46 16.25 4.94
C LEU A 262 -0.29 17.33 3.87
N ARG A 263 -1.09 18.40 3.94
CA ARG A 263 -0.95 19.54 3.03
C ARG A 263 0.39 20.26 3.22
N LYS A 264 0.83 20.44 4.46
CA LYS A 264 2.14 21.04 4.78
C LYS A 264 3.26 20.16 4.21
N LEU A 265 3.23 18.86 4.51
CA LEU A 265 4.24 17.89 4.05
C LEU A 265 4.32 17.83 2.52
N ARG A 266 3.20 17.97 1.81
CA ARG A 266 3.15 17.95 0.33
C ARG A 266 3.46 19.29 -0.34
N SER A 267 3.68 20.35 0.42
CA SER A 267 4.03 21.65 -0.19
C SER A 267 5.46 21.67 -0.76
N ASP A 268 6.30 20.73 -0.33
CA ASP A 268 7.66 20.52 -0.82
C ASP A 268 7.93 19.01 -0.85
N GLU A 269 8.00 18.42 -2.05
CA GLU A 269 8.13 16.97 -2.24
C GLU A 269 9.53 16.43 -1.94
N GLU A 270 10.54 17.30 -1.88
CA GLU A 270 11.92 16.92 -1.58
C GLU A 270 12.32 17.27 -0.14
N ALA A 271 11.43 17.91 0.62
CA ALA A 271 11.69 18.23 2.01
C ALA A 271 11.95 16.96 2.83
N GLU A 272 13.00 16.99 3.64
CA GLU A 272 13.35 15.94 4.61
C GLU A 272 12.14 15.52 5.46
N ALA A 273 11.27 16.46 5.81
CA ALA A 273 10.04 16.20 6.54
C ALA A 273 9.10 15.21 5.81
N LEU A 274 8.94 15.30 4.48
CA LEU A 274 8.10 14.36 3.74
C LEU A 274 8.74 12.95 3.68
N LEU A 275 10.07 12.90 3.63
CA LEU A 275 10.84 11.67 3.48
C LEU A 275 10.90 10.85 4.77
N GLU A 276 10.79 11.53 5.92
CA GLU A 276 10.72 10.92 7.24
C GLU A 276 9.28 10.72 7.75
N ALA A 277 8.30 11.45 7.20
CA ALA A 277 6.93 11.40 7.68
C ALA A 277 6.26 10.03 7.49
N GLU A 278 5.54 9.62 8.53
CA GLU A 278 4.79 8.38 8.57
C GLU A 278 3.27 8.62 8.63
N VAL A 279 2.53 7.73 7.99
CA VAL A 279 1.09 7.58 8.12
C VAL A 279 0.83 6.24 8.80
N LEU A 280 0.19 6.30 9.95
CA LEU A 280 -0.07 5.19 10.83
C LEU A 280 -1.54 4.78 10.72
N VAL A 281 -1.80 3.54 10.28
CA VAL A 281 -3.16 2.98 10.16
C VAL A 281 -3.40 2.01 11.30
N ALA A 282 -4.47 2.22 12.07
CA ALA A 282 -4.74 1.40 13.26
C ALA A 282 -4.98 -0.08 12.93
N ASP A 283 -4.47 -0.96 13.80
CA ASP A 283 -4.68 -2.41 13.85
C ASP A 283 -4.19 -3.21 12.62
N ALA A 284 -4.81 -3.02 11.46
CA ALA A 284 -4.50 -3.78 10.27
C ALA A 284 -5.00 -3.11 8.98
N VAL A 285 -4.33 -3.41 7.86
CA VAL A 285 -4.75 -3.02 6.51
C VAL A 285 -5.13 -4.27 5.70
N PRO A 286 -6.38 -4.40 5.25
CA PRO A 286 -6.79 -5.47 4.35
C PRO A 286 -5.98 -5.48 3.05
N VAL A 287 -5.64 -6.67 2.54
CA VAL A 287 -4.93 -6.81 1.26
C VAL A 287 -5.75 -6.25 0.09
N ASP A 288 -7.08 -6.30 0.17
CA ASP A 288 -7.99 -5.68 -0.81
C ASP A 288 -7.82 -4.15 -0.91
N ASN A 289 -7.31 -3.51 0.15
CA ASN A 289 -7.04 -2.06 0.15
C ASN A 289 -5.65 -1.73 -0.42
N ILE A 290 -4.81 -2.74 -0.69
CA ILE A 290 -3.53 -2.55 -1.38
C ILE A 290 -3.79 -2.48 -2.88
N ALA A 291 -3.52 -1.31 -3.46
CA ALA A 291 -3.76 -1.06 -4.88
C ALA A 291 -2.68 -1.68 -5.77
N LEU A 292 -1.44 -1.74 -5.28
CA LEU A 292 -0.29 -2.20 -6.05
C LEU A 292 0.79 -2.82 -5.14
N ILE A 293 1.39 -3.92 -5.59
CA ILE A 293 2.65 -4.46 -5.08
C ILE A 293 3.76 -4.12 -6.09
N GLY A 294 4.62 -3.18 -5.71
CA GLY A 294 5.81 -2.78 -6.46
C GLY A 294 6.97 -3.75 -6.18
N VAL A 295 7.68 -4.13 -7.24
CA VAL A 295 8.85 -5.02 -7.15
C VAL A 295 9.97 -4.53 -8.07
N ALA A 296 11.22 -4.94 -7.78
CA ALA A 296 12.40 -4.48 -8.49
C ALA A 296 12.43 -4.83 -9.99
N ASN A 297 11.97 -6.03 -10.34
CA ASN A 297 12.09 -6.55 -11.69
C ASN A 297 11.00 -7.59 -12.03
N VAL A 298 10.94 -7.96 -13.31
CA VAL A 298 9.94 -8.90 -13.85
C VAL A 298 10.05 -10.30 -13.23
N LYS A 299 11.26 -10.78 -12.89
CA LYS A 299 11.43 -12.09 -12.26
C LYS A 299 10.76 -12.14 -10.89
N VAL A 300 10.95 -11.10 -10.09
CA VAL A 300 10.29 -10.96 -8.77
C VAL A 300 8.77 -10.79 -8.96
N ARG A 301 8.34 -10.01 -9.96
CA ARG A 301 6.91 -9.85 -10.30
C ARG A 301 6.24 -11.18 -10.54
N GLU A 302 6.82 -12.04 -11.37
CA GLU A 302 6.24 -13.36 -11.65
C GLU A 302 6.27 -14.27 -10.42
N ALA A 303 7.23 -14.10 -9.50
CA ALA A 303 7.22 -14.82 -8.23
C ALA A 303 6.05 -14.38 -7.33
N VAL A 304 5.85 -13.08 -7.15
CA VAL A 304 4.72 -12.53 -6.37
C VAL A 304 3.38 -12.90 -7.00
N LYS A 305 3.26 -12.87 -8.34
CA LYS A 305 2.03 -13.32 -9.02
C LYS A 305 1.70 -14.78 -8.77
N ARG A 306 2.71 -15.66 -8.66
CA ARG A 306 2.49 -17.07 -8.27
C ARG A 306 2.03 -17.19 -6.82
N MET A 307 2.47 -16.31 -5.93
CA MET A 307 2.01 -16.26 -4.53
C MET A 307 0.54 -15.79 -4.42
N LEU A 308 0.11 -14.88 -5.29
CA LEU A 308 -1.27 -14.38 -5.35
C LEU A 308 -2.26 -15.36 -6.00
N ALA A 309 -1.81 -16.17 -6.97
CA ALA A 309 -2.66 -17.08 -7.74
C ALA A 309 -3.59 -18.01 -6.91
N PRO A 310 -3.19 -18.57 -5.75
CA PRO A 310 -4.08 -19.39 -4.92
C PRO A 310 -5.02 -18.58 -4.00
N THR A 311 -4.91 -17.25 -3.99
CA THR A 311 -5.65 -16.35 -3.09
C THR A 311 -6.84 -15.69 -3.80
N PRO A 312 -7.84 -15.15 -3.09
CA PRO A 312 -8.92 -14.39 -3.72
C PRO A 312 -8.50 -12.98 -4.16
N PHE A 313 -7.28 -12.54 -3.82
CA PHE A 313 -6.84 -11.16 -4.04
C PHE A 313 -6.43 -10.91 -5.48
N ALA A 314 -6.99 -9.86 -6.08
CA ALA A 314 -6.68 -9.42 -7.43
C ALA A 314 -5.66 -8.26 -7.46
N THR A 315 -4.90 -8.08 -6.38
CA THR A 315 -3.94 -6.98 -6.22
C THR A 315 -2.95 -6.94 -7.38
N LYS A 316 -2.79 -5.76 -7.97
CA LYS A 316 -1.88 -5.53 -9.10
C LYS A 316 -0.44 -5.73 -8.66
N VAL A 317 0.38 -6.37 -9.49
CA VAL A 317 1.83 -6.48 -9.27
C VAL A 317 2.56 -5.83 -10.45
N ALA A 318 3.41 -4.85 -10.17
CA ALA A 318 4.17 -4.15 -11.20
C ALA A 318 5.67 -4.12 -10.89
N ALA A 319 6.48 -4.35 -11.92
CA ALA A 319 7.92 -4.20 -11.84
C ALA A 319 8.28 -2.75 -12.14
N TYR A 320 8.76 -2.01 -11.14
CA TYR A 320 9.15 -0.61 -11.29
C TYR A 320 10.55 -0.39 -10.72
N THR A 321 11.54 -0.64 -11.58
CA THR A 321 12.96 -0.60 -11.23
C THR A 321 13.42 0.71 -10.58
N PRO A 322 12.93 1.91 -10.96
CA PRO A 322 13.38 3.15 -10.33
C PRO A 322 13.11 3.24 -8.82
N TRP A 323 12.11 2.52 -8.27
CA TRP A 323 11.92 2.46 -6.82
C TRP A 323 12.98 1.62 -6.11
N PHE A 324 13.77 0.82 -6.82
CA PHE A 324 14.71 -0.15 -6.24
C PHE A 324 16.16 0.16 -6.61
N GLU A 325 16.41 1.16 -7.44
CA GLU A 325 17.76 1.67 -7.73
C GLU A 325 18.19 2.64 -6.63
N ALA A 326 19.47 2.65 -6.24
CA ALA A 326 19.97 3.67 -5.33
C ALA A 326 19.82 5.06 -5.96
N VAL A 327 19.38 6.05 -5.16
CA VAL A 327 19.38 7.45 -5.60
C VAL A 327 20.82 7.95 -5.47
N GLU A 328 21.45 8.32 -6.59
CA GLU A 328 22.77 8.99 -6.61
C GLU A 328 22.70 10.41 -6.05
#